data_AF-A0A0K8U2K1-F1
#
_entry.id   AF-A0A0K8U2K1-F1
#
_cell.length_a   1.000
_cell.length_b   1.000
_cell.length_c   1.000
_cell.angle_alpha   90.00
_cell.angle_beta   90.00
_cell.angle_gamma   90.00
#
_symmetry.space_group_name_H-M   'P 1'
#
loop_
_entity.id
_entity.type
_entity.pdbx_description
1 polymer ?
#
loop_
_entity_poly.entity_id
_entity_poly.type
_entity_poly.pdbx_seq_one_letter_code
_entity_poly.pdbx_strand_id
1 'polypeptide(L)'
;VAMLEKTTSAAILLIVLSAVLVQCEENATGSFLPLKKASHCNIEKCQLPNCRCSGLRLPSADFKEHVKEIPQLITVTFDDAVNVINYEQYQQLFDGLVNPDNCSVRGTFFVSHEYTDYALVNALYQQGHEIALHSVTHGSGTDYWREADVELLMAEFGQQIEMLVKFAKVNRKHIRGVRLPFLQISGNNTYEAAKRLGLLYDSSWPSQRNPPMWPYTLDYRSTQDCQIGPCPNAAIPGFWVSPMVTWLDTAGYSCAMIDGCIFPPKDEVDTLFEWMVNNFKRHYDGNRAPFGMYLHAAWFQRGRHYFEAFRK
;
A
#
# COMPACT_ATOMS: atom_id res chain seq x y z
N VAL A 1 -32.01 35.77 -80.83
CA VAL A 1 -32.71 34.78 -81.69
C VAL A 1 -32.33 33.41 -81.15
N ALA A 2 -33.04 32.97 -80.10
CA ALA A 2 -34.08 31.92 -80.17
C ALA A 2 -33.42 30.53 -80.30
N MET A 3 -33.70 29.49 -79.53
CA MET A 3 -34.69 29.15 -78.49
C MET A 3 -34.14 27.88 -77.81
N LEU A 4 -34.22 27.73 -76.48
CA LEU A 4 -35.07 26.74 -75.80
C LEU A 4 -35.22 25.37 -76.50
N GLU A 5 -34.77 24.28 -75.86
CA GLU A 5 -35.69 23.28 -75.25
C GLU A 5 -34.94 22.12 -74.54
N LYS A 6 -35.41 21.82 -73.30
CA LYS A 6 -35.41 20.55 -72.54
C LYS A 6 -34.07 20.07 -71.93
N THR A 7 -33.76 20.28 -70.64
CA THR A 7 -34.31 19.68 -69.38
C THR A 7 -34.68 18.21 -69.55
N THR A 8 -34.09 17.22 -68.86
CA THR A 8 -34.20 16.97 -67.41
C THR A 8 -33.32 15.77 -66.99
N SER A 9 -32.99 15.71 -65.69
CA SER A 9 -32.50 14.56 -64.90
C SER A 9 -31.00 14.32 -64.77
N ALA A 10 -30.34 15.16 -63.97
CA ALA A 10 -29.12 14.78 -63.22
C ALA A 10 -28.88 15.69 -62.01
N ALA A 11 -29.89 15.90 -61.18
CA ALA A 11 -29.71 16.55 -59.88
C ALA A 11 -30.88 16.13 -58.99
N ILE A 12 -30.61 15.15 -58.12
CA ILE A 12 -31.34 14.67 -56.93
C ILE A 12 -31.08 13.16 -56.87
N LEU A 13 -29.90 12.79 -56.37
CA LEU A 13 -29.74 11.56 -55.60
C LEU A 13 -28.50 11.70 -54.72
N LEU A 14 -28.72 11.52 -53.41
CA LEU A 14 -27.75 11.29 -52.34
C LEU A 14 -27.06 12.52 -51.72
N ILE A 15 -27.90 13.41 -51.19
CA ILE A 15 -27.70 13.96 -49.84
C ILE A 15 -28.14 12.86 -48.86
N VAL A 16 -27.26 11.91 -48.52
CA VAL A 16 -27.22 11.17 -47.23
C VAL A 16 -25.85 10.47 -47.17
N LEU A 17 -24.85 11.13 -46.59
CA LEU A 17 -23.66 10.48 -45.99
C LEU A 17 -23.00 11.49 -45.05
N SER A 18 -23.79 11.87 -44.04
CA SER A 18 -23.31 12.32 -42.75
C SER A 18 -22.57 11.16 -42.06
N ALA A 19 -21.31 11.37 -41.70
CA ALA A 19 -20.77 11.13 -40.35
C ALA A 19 -19.24 10.94 -40.40
N VAL A 20 -18.55 11.93 -39.83
CA VAL A 20 -17.41 11.79 -38.91
C VAL A 20 -16.44 10.62 -39.19
N LEU A 21 -15.30 10.95 -39.80
CA LEU A 21 -14.05 10.24 -39.54
C LEU A 21 -13.04 11.26 -39.00
N VAL A 22 -13.31 11.73 -37.78
CA VAL A 22 -12.23 12.13 -36.88
C VAL A 22 -11.59 10.82 -36.47
N GLN A 23 -10.45 10.48 -37.06
CA GLN A 23 -9.57 9.45 -36.50
C GLN A 23 -9.08 9.99 -35.16
N CYS A 24 -9.78 9.63 -34.09
CA CYS A 24 -9.13 9.48 -32.80
C CYS A 24 -8.06 8.42 -33.00
N GLU A 25 -6.78 8.82 -32.90
CA GLU A 25 -5.77 7.89 -32.42
C GLU A 25 -6.24 7.45 -31.04
N GLU A 26 -6.88 6.29 -30.98
CA GLU A 26 -7.01 5.54 -29.74
C GLU A 26 -5.58 5.31 -29.26
N ASN A 27 -5.17 6.12 -28.28
CA ASN A 27 -4.05 5.82 -27.41
C ASN A 27 -4.11 4.32 -27.12
N ALA A 28 -3.03 3.61 -27.45
CA ALA A 28 -2.85 2.22 -27.13
C ALA A 28 -3.12 2.02 -25.63
N THR A 29 -4.35 1.64 -25.29
CA THR A 29 -4.66 0.99 -24.03
C THR A 29 -3.89 -0.31 -24.11
N GLY A 30 -2.69 -0.31 -23.50
CA GLY A 30 -1.88 -1.50 -23.41
C GLY A 30 -2.77 -2.61 -22.88
N SER A 31 -3.12 -3.55 -23.76
CA SER A 31 -3.97 -4.68 -23.45
C SER A 31 -3.27 -5.48 -22.34
N PHE A 32 -3.64 -5.20 -21.10
CA PHE A 32 -3.22 -6.01 -19.97
C PHE A 32 -3.85 -7.38 -20.19
N LEU A 33 -2.99 -8.38 -20.37
CA LEU A 33 -3.43 -9.76 -20.55
C LEU A 33 -4.23 -10.19 -19.33
N PRO A 34 -5.30 -11.00 -19.52
CA PRO A 34 -6.09 -11.49 -18.42
C PRO A 34 -5.21 -12.23 -17.42
N LEU A 35 -5.42 -11.93 -16.14
CA LEU A 35 -4.65 -12.52 -15.06
C LEU A 35 -4.80 -14.04 -15.03
N LYS A 36 -3.67 -14.75 -14.93
CA LYS A 36 -3.64 -16.20 -14.83
C LYS A 36 -3.70 -16.62 -13.37
N LYS A 37 -4.40 -17.72 -13.07
CA LYS A 37 -4.39 -18.31 -11.73
C LYS A 37 -2.97 -18.65 -11.29
N ALA A 38 -2.60 -18.28 -10.07
CA ALA A 38 -1.27 -18.54 -9.54
C ALA A 38 -1.07 -20.03 -9.25
N SER A 39 0.07 -20.56 -9.69
CA SER A 39 0.50 -21.94 -9.39
C SER A 39 1.25 -22.00 -8.05
N HIS A 40 1.47 -23.21 -7.53
CA HIS A 40 2.35 -23.39 -6.37
C HIS A 40 3.76 -22.87 -6.67
N CYS A 41 4.39 -22.29 -5.65
CA CYS A 41 5.75 -21.75 -5.76
C CYS A 41 6.72 -22.79 -6.32
N ASN A 42 7.40 -22.41 -7.43
CA ASN A 42 8.62 -23.07 -7.85
C ASN A 42 9.81 -22.25 -7.36
N ILE A 43 10.53 -22.81 -6.39
CA ILE A 43 11.63 -22.13 -5.72
C ILE A 43 12.82 -21.90 -6.64
N GLU A 44 13.09 -22.82 -7.57
CA GLU A 44 14.21 -22.70 -8.50
C GLU A 44 14.02 -21.54 -9.47
N LYS A 45 12.76 -21.30 -9.89
CA LYS A 45 12.40 -20.20 -10.78
C LYS A 45 12.18 -18.87 -10.05
N CYS A 46 11.70 -18.92 -8.82
CA CYS A 46 11.44 -17.72 -8.02
C CYS A 46 12.67 -17.28 -7.24
N GLN A 47 13.51 -16.47 -7.88
CA GLN A 47 14.77 -16.00 -7.30
C GLN A 47 14.77 -14.49 -7.08
N LEU A 48 15.49 -14.09 -6.03
CA LEU A 48 15.80 -12.67 -5.78
C LEU A 48 16.65 -12.09 -6.93
N PRO A 49 16.55 -10.77 -7.21
CA PRO A 49 15.77 -9.77 -6.46
C PRO A 49 14.31 -9.65 -6.89
N ASN A 50 13.88 -10.35 -7.95
CA ASN A 50 12.60 -10.06 -8.61
C ASN A 50 11.44 -10.92 -8.11
N CYS A 51 11.72 -12.09 -7.53
CA CYS A 51 10.70 -13.02 -7.06
C CYS A 51 11.07 -13.58 -5.70
N ARG A 52 10.09 -13.66 -4.82
CA ARG A 52 10.21 -14.36 -3.54
C ARG A 52 8.89 -15.01 -3.19
N CYS A 53 8.89 -16.31 -2.96
CA CYS A 53 7.66 -17.01 -2.59
C CYS A 53 7.19 -16.65 -1.17
N SER A 54 5.88 -16.58 -0.99
CA SER A 54 5.26 -16.47 0.33
C SER A 54 5.64 -17.67 1.21
N GLY A 55 5.86 -17.42 2.50
CA GLY A 55 6.07 -18.48 3.48
C GLY A 55 6.97 -18.03 4.61
N LEU A 56 7.44 -19.01 5.38
CA LEU A 56 8.22 -18.80 6.60
C LEU A 56 9.73 -18.89 6.38
N ARG A 57 10.16 -18.76 5.12
CA ARG A 57 11.57 -18.89 4.74
C ARG A 57 12.31 -17.60 5.09
N LEU A 58 13.57 -17.73 5.49
CA LEU A 58 14.45 -16.59 5.73
C LEU A 58 14.80 -15.85 4.43
N PRO A 59 15.30 -14.61 4.50
CA PRO A 59 15.69 -13.81 3.33
C PRO A 59 16.68 -14.53 2.41
N SER A 60 17.69 -15.16 3.00
CA SER A 60 18.66 -16.06 2.35
C SER A 60 18.71 -17.39 3.10
N ALA A 61 19.05 -18.46 2.39
CA ALA A 61 19.33 -19.77 3.00
C ALA A 61 20.56 -19.72 3.93
N ASP A 62 21.51 -18.81 3.68
CA ASP A 62 22.75 -18.67 4.43
C ASP A 62 22.51 -18.25 5.90
N PHE A 63 21.40 -17.56 6.17
CA PHE A 63 21.04 -17.15 7.53
C PHE A 63 20.47 -18.27 8.40
N LYS A 64 20.32 -19.50 7.88
CA LYS A 64 19.69 -20.59 8.64
C LYS A 64 20.39 -20.89 9.96
N GLU A 65 21.72 -20.80 10.00
CA GLU A 65 22.53 -21.02 11.21
C GLU A 65 22.85 -19.72 11.96
N HIS A 66 22.55 -18.57 11.35
CA HIS A 66 22.96 -17.24 11.79
C HIS A 66 21.77 -16.25 11.84
N VAL A 67 20.57 -16.72 12.21
CA VAL A 67 19.36 -15.88 12.23
C VAL A 67 19.56 -14.61 13.07
N LYS A 68 20.35 -14.70 14.15
CA LYS A 68 20.69 -13.57 15.02
C LYS A 68 21.53 -12.47 14.36
N GLU A 69 22.09 -12.73 13.19
CA GLU A 69 22.85 -11.75 12.40
C GLU A 69 21.95 -10.96 11.44
N ILE A 70 20.72 -11.42 11.17
CA ILE A 70 19.76 -10.68 10.35
C ILE A 70 19.38 -9.37 11.06
N PRO A 71 19.52 -8.19 10.43
CA PRO A 71 19.02 -6.94 11.01
C PRO A 71 17.51 -7.03 11.25
N GLN A 72 17.06 -6.70 12.45
CA GLN A 72 15.63 -6.59 12.72
C GLN A 72 15.12 -5.27 12.16
N LEU A 73 14.35 -5.36 11.08
CA LEU A 73 13.70 -4.19 10.50
C LEU A 73 12.44 -3.84 11.30
N ILE A 74 12.24 -2.55 11.55
CA ILE A 74 11.02 -2.00 12.13
C ILE A 74 10.45 -1.01 11.12
N THR A 75 9.18 -1.19 10.75
CA THR A 75 8.46 -0.29 9.84
C THR A 75 7.41 0.47 10.63
N VAL A 76 7.69 1.73 10.96
CA VAL A 76 6.75 2.65 11.60
C VAL A 76 5.95 3.33 10.51
N THR A 77 4.62 3.20 10.54
CA THR A 77 3.75 3.76 9.51
C THR A 77 2.60 4.55 10.08
N PHE A 78 2.29 5.67 9.44
CA PHE A 78 1.11 6.47 9.75
C PHE A 78 0.15 6.46 8.57
N ASP A 79 -1.10 6.13 8.85
CA ASP A 79 -2.18 6.19 7.89
C ASP A 79 -2.95 7.52 8.04
N ASP A 80 -3.71 7.86 6.99
CA ASP A 80 -4.57 9.04 6.86
C ASP A 80 -3.87 10.38 6.60
N ALA A 81 -4.65 11.45 6.70
CA ALA A 81 -4.29 12.80 6.32
C ALA A 81 -3.14 13.36 7.16
N VAL A 82 -2.17 14.00 6.52
CA VAL A 82 -1.12 14.76 7.19
C VAL A 82 -1.57 16.22 7.30
N ASN A 83 -1.62 16.76 8.50
CA ASN A 83 -2.07 18.13 8.75
C ASN A 83 -1.33 18.74 9.95
N VAL A 84 -1.66 19.99 10.27
CA VAL A 84 -0.98 20.75 11.34
C VAL A 84 -1.08 20.12 12.73
N ILE A 85 -2.10 19.29 12.99
CA ILE A 85 -2.32 18.68 14.31
C ILE A 85 -1.35 17.52 14.53
N ASN A 86 -1.19 16.65 13.52
CA ASN A 86 -0.37 15.45 13.64
C ASN A 86 1.09 15.67 13.20
N TYR A 87 1.36 16.66 12.37
CA TYR A 87 2.71 16.93 11.88
C TYR A 87 3.70 17.21 13.03
N GLU A 88 3.31 17.98 14.04
CA GLU A 88 4.16 18.25 15.20
C GLU A 88 4.53 16.96 15.95
N GLN A 89 3.57 16.04 16.09
CA GLN A 89 3.81 14.74 16.72
C GLN A 89 4.83 13.92 15.93
N TYR A 90 4.78 13.94 14.60
CA TYR A 90 5.76 13.25 13.76
C TYR A 90 7.16 13.84 13.93
N GLN A 91 7.29 15.17 13.95
CA GLN A 91 8.58 15.83 14.18
C GLN A 91 9.16 15.42 15.53
N GLN A 92 8.37 15.55 16.60
CA GLN A 92 8.78 15.16 17.95
C GLN A 92 9.11 13.67 18.06
N LEU A 93 8.40 12.80 17.32
CA LEU A 93 8.62 11.35 17.38
C LEU A 93 9.96 10.93 16.77
N PHE A 94 10.32 11.49 15.60
CA PHE A 94 11.53 11.11 14.88
C PHE A 94 12.76 11.93 15.27
N ASP A 95 12.58 13.04 15.98
CA ASP A 95 13.69 13.93 16.35
C ASP A 95 14.77 13.21 17.16
N GLY A 96 16.02 13.40 16.74
CA GLY A 96 17.22 12.85 17.37
C GLY A 96 17.43 11.33 17.25
N LEU A 97 16.50 10.59 16.66
CA LEU A 97 16.60 9.13 16.55
C LEU A 97 17.49 8.71 15.37
N VAL A 98 18.47 7.85 15.63
CA VAL A 98 19.39 7.30 14.62
C VAL A 98 19.42 5.78 14.65
N ASN A 99 19.54 5.19 13.48
CA ASN A 99 19.78 3.76 13.28
C ASN A 99 21.25 3.40 13.59
N PRO A 100 21.59 2.09 13.73
CA PRO A 100 22.97 1.65 13.97
C PRO A 100 23.98 2.05 12.88
N ASP A 101 23.52 2.38 11.68
CA ASP A 101 24.33 2.90 10.58
C ASP A 101 24.51 4.43 10.63
N ASN A 102 24.05 5.07 11.71
CA ASN A 102 24.09 6.51 11.95
C ASN A 102 23.20 7.34 11.00
N CYS A 103 22.29 6.71 10.26
CA CYS A 103 21.23 7.39 9.50
C CYS A 103 20.05 7.73 10.42
N SER A 104 19.39 8.87 10.22
CA SER A 104 18.16 9.19 10.95
C SER A 104 17.05 8.16 10.68
N VAL A 105 16.26 7.85 11.71
CA VAL A 105 15.10 6.97 11.58
C VAL A 105 14.05 7.60 10.66
N ARG A 106 13.41 6.77 9.83
CA ARG A 106 12.36 7.18 8.88
C ARG A 106 11.12 6.31 9.07
N GLY A 107 9.94 6.94 9.07
CA GLY A 107 8.65 6.26 8.87
C GLY A 107 8.15 6.31 7.42
N THR A 108 7.08 5.56 7.17
CA THR A 108 6.29 5.56 5.92
C THR A 108 4.90 6.15 6.19
N PHE A 109 4.47 7.11 5.38
CA PHE A 109 3.16 7.76 5.51
C PHE A 109 2.25 7.30 4.39
N PHE A 110 1.22 6.54 4.71
CA PHE A 110 0.13 6.21 3.79
C PHE A 110 -0.90 7.32 3.85
N VAL A 111 -0.71 8.34 3.01
CA VAL A 111 -1.48 9.58 3.07
C VAL A 111 -2.80 9.43 2.33
N SER A 112 -3.92 9.91 2.88
CA SER A 112 -5.20 10.08 2.16
C SER A 112 -5.38 11.54 1.72
N HIS A 113 -6.18 11.82 0.68
CA HIS A 113 -6.26 13.19 0.13
C HIS A 113 -6.99 14.17 1.05
N GLU A 114 -8.18 13.81 1.55
CA GLU A 114 -9.05 14.74 2.25
C GLU A 114 -8.37 15.31 3.51
N TYR A 115 -8.43 16.63 3.71
CA TYR A 115 -7.78 17.36 4.81
C TYR A 115 -6.24 17.28 4.88
N THR A 116 -5.57 16.72 3.87
CA THR A 116 -4.10 16.71 3.82
C THR A 116 -3.54 18.08 3.43
N ASP A 117 -2.61 18.58 4.23
CA ASP A 117 -1.72 19.67 3.89
C ASP A 117 -0.51 19.15 3.11
N TYR A 118 -0.55 19.31 1.78
CA TYR A 118 0.51 18.85 0.89
C TYR A 118 1.87 19.56 1.10
N ALA A 119 1.91 20.74 1.73
CA ALA A 119 3.18 21.38 2.09
C ALA A 119 3.87 20.62 3.23
N LEU A 120 3.11 20.13 4.20
CA LEU A 120 3.62 19.28 5.28
C LEU A 120 4.03 17.89 4.77
N VAL A 121 3.27 17.32 3.82
CA VAL A 121 3.69 16.09 3.12
C VAL A 121 5.01 16.29 2.39
N ASN A 122 5.19 17.44 1.70
CA ASN A 122 6.47 17.77 1.08
C ASN A 122 7.59 17.85 2.12
N ALA A 123 7.35 18.48 3.27
CA ALA A 123 8.34 18.57 4.34
C ALA A 123 8.76 17.19 4.85
N LEU A 124 7.81 16.28 5.12
CA LEU A 124 8.12 14.89 5.48
C LEU A 124 8.95 14.18 4.40
N TYR A 125 8.59 14.35 3.14
CA TYR A 125 9.33 13.78 2.01
C TYR A 125 10.76 14.33 1.91
N GLN A 126 10.96 15.64 2.08
CA GLN A 126 12.30 16.27 2.07
C GLN A 126 13.15 15.85 3.26
N GLN A 127 12.50 15.52 4.38
CA GLN A 127 13.16 14.89 5.52
C GLN A 127 13.54 13.42 5.24
N GLY A 128 13.15 12.83 4.12
CA GLY A 128 13.52 11.47 3.74
C GLY A 128 12.54 10.39 4.21
N HIS A 129 11.37 10.77 4.71
CA HIS A 129 10.27 9.83 4.95
C HIS A 129 9.71 9.31 3.63
N GLU A 130 9.20 8.07 3.65
CA GLU A 130 8.48 7.53 2.51
C GLU A 130 7.05 8.07 2.50
N ILE A 131 6.59 8.51 1.33
CA ILE A 131 5.20 8.89 1.10
C ILE A 131 4.56 7.86 0.16
N ALA A 132 3.50 7.24 0.64
CA ALA A 132 2.77 6.16 0.01
C ALA A 132 1.27 6.49 -0.07
N LEU A 133 0.52 5.66 -0.80
CA LEU A 133 -0.86 5.93 -1.18
C LEU A 133 -1.87 5.34 -0.20
N HIS A 134 -2.87 6.13 0.19
CA HIS A 134 -4.04 5.74 0.98
C HIS A 134 -5.36 6.27 0.43
N SER A 135 -5.47 6.34 -0.90
CA SER A 135 -6.63 6.75 -1.69
C SER A 135 -7.01 8.24 -1.62
N VAL A 136 -7.78 8.69 -2.60
CA VAL A 136 -8.31 10.05 -2.63
C VAL A 136 -9.47 10.17 -1.64
N THR A 137 -10.48 9.32 -1.77
CA THR A 137 -11.73 9.53 -1.03
C THR A 137 -11.74 8.92 0.35
N HIS A 138 -10.81 7.99 0.64
CA HIS A 138 -10.94 7.09 1.78
C HIS A 138 -12.37 6.50 1.86
N GLY A 139 -12.86 6.03 0.70
CA GLY A 139 -14.23 5.66 0.39
C GLY A 139 -15.01 4.95 1.50
N SER A 140 -16.33 5.14 1.49
CA SER A 140 -17.19 4.88 2.65
C SER A 140 -17.32 3.40 3.03
N GLY A 141 -16.48 2.97 3.98
CA GLY A 141 -16.58 1.66 4.61
C GLY A 141 -16.00 0.51 3.76
N THR A 142 -16.04 -0.71 4.31
CA THR A 142 -15.36 -1.85 3.71
C THR A 142 -16.03 -2.36 2.43
N ASP A 143 -17.34 -2.25 2.29
CA ASP A 143 -18.04 -2.75 1.09
C ASP A 143 -17.57 -2.03 -0.19
N TYR A 144 -17.37 -0.71 -0.11
CA TYR A 144 -16.81 0.11 -1.19
C TYR A 144 -15.50 -0.46 -1.73
N TRP A 145 -14.58 -0.81 -0.83
CA TRP A 145 -13.27 -1.36 -1.19
C TRP A 145 -13.31 -2.83 -1.56
N ARG A 146 -14.21 -3.61 -0.95
CA ARG A 146 -14.37 -5.04 -1.24
C ARG A 146 -14.84 -5.27 -2.67
N GLU A 147 -15.78 -4.44 -3.12
CA GLU A 147 -16.43 -4.54 -4.44
C GLU A 147 -15.69 -3.73 -5.53
N ALA A 148 -14.64 -2.99 -5.16
CA ALA A 148 -13.90 -2.14 -6.08
C ALA A 148 -13.32 -2.92 -7.27
N ASP A 149 -13.67 -2.50 -8.48
CA ASP A 149 -13.03 -2.98 -9.70
C ASP A 149 -11.70 -2.28 -9.96
N VAL A 150 -10.99 -2.75 -10.99
CA VAL A 150 -9.67 -2.21 -11.36
C VAL A 150 -9.76 -0.73 -11.72
N GLU A 151 -10.84 -0.29 -12.37
CA GLU A 151 -11.02 1.09 -12.80
C GLU A 151 -11.24 2.03 -11.61
N LEU A 152 -12.06 1.63 -10.63
CA LEU A 152 -12.24 2.39 -9.40
C LEU A 152 -10.94 2.53 -8.62
N LEU A 153 -10.19 1.44 -8.47
CA LEU A 153 -8.89 1.45 -7.81
C LEU A 153 -7.86 2.32 -8.56
N MET A 154 -7.87 2.26 -9.90
CA MET A 154 -7.04 3.13 -10.72
C MET A 154 -7.45 4.61 -10.60
N ALA A 155 -8.74 4.91 -10.48
CA ALA A 155 -9.22 6.27 -10.26
C ALA A 155 -8.76 6.78 -8.88
N GLU A 156 -8.95 6.00 -7.81
CA GLU A 156 -8.55 6.36 -6.45
C GLU A 156 -7.04 6.57 -6.32
N PHE A 157 -6.24 5.56 -6.69
CA PHE A 157 -4.81 5.61 -6.45
C PHE A 157 -4.05 6.34 -7.57
N GLY A 158 -4.54 6.29 -8.81
CA GLY A 158 -3.97 7.02 -9.95
C GLY A 158 -4.10 8.53 -9.79
N GLN A 159 -5.28 9.03 -9.41
CA GLN A 159 -5.45 10.45 -9.13
C GLN A 159 -4.63 10.88 -7.93
N GLN A 160 -4.54 10.05 -6.89
CA GLN A 160 -3.72 10.37 -5.73
C GLN A 160 -2.22 10.53 -6.08
N ILE A 161 -1.69 9.68 -6.97
CA ILE A 161 -0.32 9.82 -7.48
C ILE A 161 -0.13 11.21 -8.11
N GLU A 162 -1.06 11.64 -8.96
CA GLU A 162 -0.99 12.96 -9.60
C GLU A 162 -1.04 14.10 -8.57
N MET A 163 -1.89 13.96 -7.55
CA MET A 163 -1.99 14.94 -6.45
C MET A 163 -0.67 15.05 -5.67
N LEU A 164 -0.05 13.94 -5.28
CA LEU A 164 1.23 13.95 -4.56
C LEU A 164 2.37 14.55 -5.39
N VAL A 165 2.43 14.26 -6.69
CA VAL A 165 3.42 14.85 -7.60
C VAL A 165 3.16 16.35 -7.77
N LYS A 166 1.91 16.75 -7.97
CA LYS A 166 1.55 18.14 -8.28
C LYS A 166 1.65 19.05 -7.07
N PHE A 167 1.06 18.65 -5.95
CA PHE A 167 0.87 19.49 -4.77
C PHE A 167 1.99 19.31 -3.73
N ALA A 168 2.41 18.09 -3.44
CA ALA A 168 3.51 17.82 -2.50
C ALA A 168 4.89 17.71 -3.16
N LYS A 169 4.98 17.82 -4.50
CA LYS A 169 6.25 17.71 -5.25
C LYS A 169 7.04 16.43 -4.95
N VAL A 170 6.34 15.35 -4.58
CA VAL A 170 6.98 14.04 -4.38
C VAL A 170 7.40 13.52 -5.75
N ASN A 171 8.64 13.04 -5.87
CA ASN A 171 9.09 12.45 -7.12
C ASN A 171 8.25 11.19 -7.41
N ARG A 172 7.63 11.14 -8.60
CA ARG A 172 6.80 10.01 -9.03
C ARG A 172 7.48 8.64 -8.85
N LYS A 173 8.80 8.56 -9.03
CA LYS A 173 9.59 7.32 -8.88
C LYS A 173 9.66 6.83 -7.42
N HIS A 174 9.43 7.71 -6.46
CA HIS A 174 9.47 7.39 -5.03
C HIS A 174 8.10 6.99 -4.48
N ILE A 175 7.01 7.28 -5.20
CA ILE A 175 5.66 6.81 -4.85
C ILE A 175 5.54 5.34 -5.28
N ARG A 176 5.73 4.43 -4.33
CA ARG A 176 5.89 2.99 -4.59
C ARG A 176 4.96 2.08 -3.78
N GLY A 177 4.50 2.55 -2.63
CA GLY A 177 3.63 1.80 -1.73
C GLY A 177 2.16 2.18 -1.84
N VAL A 178 1.30 1.22 -1.54
CA VAL A 178 -0.14 1.43 -1.33
C VAL A 178 -0.62 0.67 -0.11
N ARG A 179 -1.54 1.28 0.63
CA ARG A 179 -2.35 0.64 1.64
C ARG A 179 -3.81 1.00 1.38
N LEU A 180 -4.69 0.02 1.31
CA LEU A 180 -6.11 0.24 1.07
C LEU A 180 -6.79 0.65 2.38
N PRO A 181 -7.70 1.63 2.35
CA PRO A 181 -8.49 2.01 3.51
C PRO A 181 -9.19 0.81 4.16
N PHE A 182 -9.25 0.85 5.49
CA PHE A 182 -9.78 -0.22 6.33
C PHE A 182 -9.09 -1.58 6.15
N LEU A 183 -7.92 -1.62 5.51
CA LEU A 183 -7.19 -2.84 5.15
C LEU A 183 -8.01 -3.81 4.26
N GLN A 184 -9.00 -3.27 3.57
CA GLN A 184 -9.94 -4.06 2.76
C GLN A 184 -9.44 -4.14 1.32
N ILE A 185 -8.88 -5.28 0.96
CA ILE A 185 -8.48 -5.60 -0.42
C ILE A 185 -9.64 -6.14 -1.25
N SER A 186 -9.55 -6.04 -2.57
CA SER A 186 -10.52 -6.55 -3.56
C SER A 186 -9.93 -7.67 -4.43
N GLY A 187 -9.38 -8.70 -3.77
CA GLY A 187 -8.87 -9.88 -4.45
C GLY A 187 -7.79 -9.55 -5.47
N ASN A 188 -7.96 -9.97 -6.72
CA ASN A 188 -7.00 -9.71 -7.78
C ASN A 188 -7.02 -8.24 -8.25
N ASN A 189 -8.15 -7.54 -8.14
CA ASN A 189 -8.34 -6.20 -8.69
C ASN A 189 -7.36 -5.20 -8.06
N THR A 190 -7.19 -5.26 -6.72
CA THR A 190 -6.25 -4.43 -5.97
C THR A 190 -4.85 -4.46 -6.57
N TYR A 191 -4.32 -5.66 -6.78
CA TYR A 191 -2.95 -5.86 -7.20
C TYR A 191 -2.77 -5.67 -8.71
N GLU A 192 -3.82 -5.94 -9.49
CA GLU A 192 -3.85 -5.58 -10.90
C GLU A 192 -3.75 -4.06 -11.09
N ALA A 193 -4.65 -3.30 -10.45
CA ALA A 193 -4.64 -1.85 -10.49
C ALA A 193 -3.30 -1.28 -10.01
N ALA A 194 -2.80 -1.74 -8.86
CA ALA A 194 -1.52 -1.28 -8.33
C ALA A 194 -0.34 -1.57 -9.28
N LYS A 195 -0.32 -2.74 -9.94
CA LYS A 195 0.71 -3.05 -10.95
C LYS A 195 0.58 -2.17 -12.18
N ARG A 196 -0.64 -1.92 -12.67
CA ARG A 196 -0.91 -1.02 -13.81
C ARG A 196 -0.47 0.42 -13.51
N LEU A 197 -0.64 0.85 -12.26
CA LEU A 197 -0.15 2.13 -11.75
C LEU A 197 1.36 2.15 -11.49
N GLY A 198 2.11 1.08 -11.79
CA GLY A 198 3.56 1.04 -11.61
C GLY A 198 4.00 1.13 -10.15
N LEU A 199 3.17 0.68 -9.22
CA LEU A 199 3.51 0.55 -7.81
C LEU A 199 4.34 -0.72 -7.57
N LEU A 200 5.11 -0.71 -6.48
CA LEU A 200 6.03 -1.79 -6.14
C LEU A 200 5.42 -2.79 -5.16
N TYR A 201 4.73 -2.27 -4.14
CA TYR A 201 4.25 -3.10 -3.03
C TYR A 201 2.91 -2.65 -2.47
N ASP A 202 2.18 -3.62 -1.93
CA ASP A 202 1.01 -3.44 -1.07
C ASP A 202 1.39 -3.69 0.40
N SER A 203 0.77 -2.95 1.31
CA SER A 203 0.78 -3.25 2.74
C SER A 203 -0.63 -3.15 3.32
N SER A 204 -1.59 -3.88 2.76
CA SER A 204 -2.98 -3.89 3.23
C SER A 204 -3.40 -5.23 3.83
N TRP A 205 -2.62 -6.29 3.61
CA TRP A 205 -3.03 -7.66 3.93
C TRP A 205 -2.47 -8.12 5.28
N PRO A 206 -3.30 -8.22 6.34
CA PRO A 206 -2.86 -8.72 7.64
C PRO A 206 -2.62 -10.23 7.65
N SER A 207 -1.74 -10.67 8.55
CA SER A 207 -1.42 -12.08 8.75
C SER A 207 -1.25 -12.42 10.23
N GLN A 208 -1.91 -13.50 10.66
CA GLN A 208 -1.79 -14.05 12.02
C GLN A 208 -0.80 -15.23 12.08
N ARG A 209 0.00 -15.44 11.04
CA ARG A 209 0.92 -16.57 10.94
C ARG A 209 2.04 -16.44 11.95
N ASN A 210 2.40 -17.57 12.55
CA ASN A 210 3.52 -17.72 13.47
C ASN A 210 4.40 -18.90 13.00
N PRO A 211 5.71 -18.73 12.77
CA PRO A 211 6.51 -17.50 12.85
C PRO A 211 6.01 -16.37 11.93
N PRO A 212 6.34 -15.10 12.23
CA PRO A 212 6.02 -13.94 11.39
C PRO A 212 6.41 -14.10 9.92
N MET A 213 5.61 -13.55 9.00
CA MET A 213 5.88 -13.66 7.57
C MET A 213 6.83 -12.57 7.06
N TRP A 214 7.79 -12.97 6.24
CA TRP A 214 8.59 -12.05 5.43
C TRP A 214 7.81 -11.55 4.20
N PRO A 215 8.13 -10.35 3.67
CA PRO A 215 7.61 -9.91 2.38
C PRO A 215 7.89 -10.91 1.26
N TYR A 216 6.98 -10.94 0.28
CA TYR A 216 7.00 -11.88 -0.83
C TYR A 216 6.36 -11.27 -2.08
N THR A 217 6.49 -11.93 -3.22
CA THR A 217 5.87 -11.50 -4.48
C THR A 217 4.71 -12.39 -4.90
N LEU A 218 3.79 -11.83 -5.69
CA LEU A 218 2.62 -12.53 -6.22
C LEU A 218 2.89 -13.26 -7.55
N ASP A 219 4.13 -13.58 -7.88
CA ASP A 219 4.46 -14.46 -9.02
C ASP A 219 3.83 -15.85 -8.89
N TYR A 220 3.69 -16.32 -7.65
CA TYR A 220 3.15 -17.63 -7.28
C TYR A 220 2.05 -17.50 -6.22
N ARG A 221 1.31 -18.58 -6.03
CA ARG A 221 0.18 -18.64 -5.11
C ARG A 221 0.65 -18.37 -3.68
N SER A 222 0.06 -17.34 -3.07
CA SER A 222 0.33 -17.01 -1.68
C SER A 222 -0.15 -18.11 -0.72
N THR A 223 0.64 -18.35 0.33
CA THR A 223 0.29 -19.19 1.49
C THR A 223 -0.14 -18.34 2.70
N GLN A 224 -0.27 -17.02 2.54
CA GLN A 224 -0.78 -16.13 3.58
C GLN A 224 -2.26 -16.44 3.86
N ASP A 225 -2.62 -16.37 5.13
CA ASP A 225 -3.99 -16.44 5.62
C ASP A 225 -4.83 -15.25 5.13
N CYS A 226 -6.08 -15.49 4.75
CA CYS A 226 -6.97 -14.44 4.25
C CYS A 226 -7.93 -13.97 5.35
N GLN A 227 -7.46 -13.06 6.21
CA GLN A 227 -8.25 -12.52 7.32
C GLN A 227 -9.36 -11.58 6.83
N ILE A 228 -9.04 -10.72 5.85
CA ILE A 228 -9.97 -9.75 5.25
C ILE A 228 -10.06 -10.06 3.77
N GLY A 229 -11.11 -10.79 3.38
CA GLY A 229 -11.32 -11.23 2.00
C GLY A 229 -12.08 -10.22 1.14
N PRO A 230 -12.05 -10.37 -0.19
CA PRO A 230 -11.38 -11.45 -0.94
C PRO A 230 -9.87 -11.21 -1.11
N CYS A 231 -9.07 -12.28 -1.07
CA CYS A 231 -7.60 -12.23 -1.28
C CYS A 231 -7.21 -12.69 -2.69
N PRO A 232 -6.05 -12.25 -3.22
CA PRO A 232 -5.64 -12.56 -4.59
C PRO A 232 -5.34 -14.06 -4.76
N ASN A 233 -5.71 -14.58 -5.92
CA ASN A 233 -5.44 -15.96 -6.35
C ASN A 233 -4.76 -16.04 -7.72
N ALA A 234 -4.53 -14.90 -8.36
CA ALA A 234 -3.84 -14.79 -9.63
C ALA A 234 -2.34 -14.51 -9.46
N ALA A 235 -1.57 -14.87 -10.49
CA ALA A 235 -0.16 -14.54 -10.60
C ALA A 235 -0.01 -13.10 -11.11
N ILE A 236 0.69 -12.28 -10.34
CA ILE A 236 0.97 -10.87 -10.62
C ILE A 236 2.49 -10.67 -10.45
N PRO A 237 3.29 -11.07 -11.46
CA PRO A 237 4.73 -11.17 -11.35
C PRO A 237 5.42 -9.88 -10.88
N GLY A 238 6.33 -10.03 -9.92
CA GLY A 238 7.14 -8.95 -9.36
C GLY A 238 6.37 -7.88 -8.59
N PHE A 239 5.09 -8.09 -8.25
CA PHE A 239 4.38 -7.21 -7.31
C PHE A 239 4.56 -7.74 -5.89
N TRP A 240 5.00 -6.88 -4.98
CA TRP A 240 5.32 -7.27 -3.61
C TRP A 240 4.13 -7.12 -2.67
N VAL A 241 4.04 -8.04 -1.71
CA VAL A 241 3.19 -7.93 -0.53
C VAL A 241 4.12 -7.77 0.66
N SER A 242 3.93 -6.69 1.41
CA SER A 242 4.49 -6.48 2.74
C SER A 242 3.41 -6.86 3.77
N PRO A 243 3.39 -8.13 4.23
CA PRO A 243 2.32 -8.63 5.09
C PRO A 243 2.29 -7.88 6.41
N MET A 244 1.10 -7.47 6.84
CA MET A 244 0.91 -6.83 8.13
C MET A 244 0.79 -7.90 9.21
N VAL A 245 1.93 -8.38 9.70
CA VAL A 245 1.95 -9.34 10.81
C VAL A 245 1.30 -8.72 12.03
N THR A 246 0.26 -9.37 12.57
CA THR A 246 -0.55 -8.81 13.62
C THR A 246 0.14 -8.82 14.98
N TRP A 247 -0.18 -7.80 15.77
CA TRP A 247 0.12 -7.68 17.19
C TRP A 247 -0.77 -8.61 18.00
N LEU A 248 -0.37 -8.86 19.24
CA LEU A 248 -1.20 -9.47 20.27
C LEU A 248 -1.46 -8.44 21.36
N ASP A 249 -2.73 -8.25 21.70
CA ASP A 249 -3.14 -7.41 22.82
C ASP A 249 -2.95 -8.13 24.18
N THR A 250 -3.33 -7.47 25.27
CA THR A 250 -3.11 -8.02 26.63
C THR A 250 -3.94 -9.27 26.93
N ALA A 251 -5.01 -9.51 26.18
CA ALA A 251 -5.84 -10.72 26.28
C ALA A 251 -5.46 -11.79 25.23
N GLY A 252 -4.45 -11.52 24.39
CA GLY A 252 -3.98 -12.42 23.35
C GLY A 252 -4.76 -12.35 22.04
N TYR A 253 -5.65 -11.37 21.86
CA TYR A 253 -6.33 -11.16 20.58
C TYR A 253 -5.40 -10.50 19.56
N SER A 254 -5.60 -10.87 18.31
CA SER A 254 -4.85 -10.35 17.17
C SER A 254 -5.39 -8.99 16.72
N CYS A 255 -4.48 -8.06 16.45
CA CYS A 255 -4.78 -6.75 15.87
C CYS A 255 -3.73 -6.38 14.81
N ALA A 256 -4.17 -5.94 13.63
CA ALA A 256 -3.25 -5.52 12.57
C ALA A 256 -2.63 -4.15 12.89
N MET A 257 -3.47 -3.18 13.24
CA MET A 257 -3.07 -1.84 13.66
C MET A 257 -2.99 -1.78 15.19
N ILE A 258 -2.04 -1.00 15.73
CA ILE A 258 -1.84 -0.85 17.19
C ILE A 258 -3.11 -0.27 17.85
N ASP A 259 -3.74 0.68 17.17
CA ASP A 259 -4.98 1.32 17.62
C ASP A 259 -6.25 0.49 17.35
N GLY A 260 -6.10 -0.62 16.62
CA GLY A 260 -7.14 -1.64 16.44
C GLY A 260 -7.14 -2.73 17.53
N CYS A 261 -6.18 -2.73 18.45
CA CYS A 261 -6.14 -3.68 19.56
C CYS A 261 -7.27 -3.40 20.56
N ILE A 262 -8.05 -4.43 20.86
CA ILE A 262 -9.30 -4.30 21.65
C ILE A 262 -8.99 -4.11 23.13
N PHE A 263 -8.00 -4.85 23.65
CA PHE A 263 -7.59 -4.77 25.06
C PHE A 263 -6.18 -4.18 25.19
N PRO A 264 -6.03 -2.85 25.01
CA PRO A 264 -4.74 -2.20 25.21
C PRO A 264 -4.31 -2.29 26.68
N PRO A 265 -3.00 -2.21 26.96
CA PRO A 265 -2.50 -2.09 28.32
C PRO A 265 -3.01 -0.82 29.02
N LYS A 266 -2.78 -0.74 30.33
CA LYS A 266 -3.04 0.47 31.11
C LYS A 266 -2.25 1.66 30.55
N ASP A 267 -2.82 2.86 30.65
CA ASP A 267 -2.18 4.12 30.27
C ASP A 267 -1.07 4.50 31.28
N GLU A 268 0.01 3.73 31.24
CA GLU A 268 1.23 3.90 32.04
C GLU A 268 2.41 3.65 31.10
N VAL A 269 3.42 4.53 31.15
CA VAL A 269 4.54 4.54 30.19
C VAL A 269 5.21 3.17 30.10
N ASP A 270 5.58 2.58 31.25
CA ASP A 270 6.28 1.29 31.30
C ASP A 270 5.41 0.14 30.83
N THR A 271 4.13 0.11 31.21
CA THR A 271 3.20 -0.96 30.83
C THR A 271 2.96 -0.96 29.31
N LEU A 272 2.78 0.22 28.71
CA LEU A 272 2.66 0.38 27.25
C LEU A 272 3.96 -0.04 26.54
N PHE A 273 5.12 0.45 27.01
CA PHE A 273 6.42 0.13 26.45
C PHE A 273 6.72 -1.37 26.49
N GLU A 274 6.52 -2.03 27.63
CA GLU A 274 6.73 -3.47 27.79
C GLU A 274 5.82 -4.28 26.85
N TRP A 275 4.57 -3.86 26.67
CA TRP A 275 3.66 -4.49 25.70
C TRP A 275 4.16 -4.38 24.25
N MET A 276 4.70 -3.22 23.86
CA MET A 276 5.34 -3.02 22.55
C MET A 276 6.60 -3.89 22.39
N VAL A 277 7.45 -3.94 23.42
CA VAL A 277 8.66 -4.78 23.44
C VAL A 277 8.31 -6.28 23.35
N ASN A 278 7.24 -6.72 24.00
CA ASN A 278 6.79 -8.11 23.91
C ASN A 278 6.36 -8.49 22.49
N ASN A 279 5.67 -7.58 21.79
CA ASN A 279 5.32 -7.79 20.38
C ASN A 279 6.55 -7.75 19.46
N PHE A 280 7.49 -6.84 19.71
CA PHE A 280 8.77 -6.80 19.01
C PHE A 280 9.58 -8.11 19.17
N LYS A 281 9.65 -8.66 20.39
CA LYS A 281 10.39 -9.90 20.68
C LYS A 281 9.86 -11.12 19.91
N ARG A 282 8.57 -11.16 19.58
CA ARG A 282 8.00 -12.21 18.70
C ARG A 282 8.67 -12.27 17.33
N HIS A 283 9.19 -11.13 16.84
CA HIS A 283 9.96 -11.04 15.61
C HIS A 283 11.45 -11.23 15.87
N TYR A 284 11.99 -10.47 16.84
CA TYR A 284 13.43 -10.38 17.12
C TYR A 284 14.06 -11.70 17.57
N ASP A 285 13.36 -12.45 18.44
CA ASP A 285 13.80 -13.75 18.96
C ASP A 285 13.37 -14.92 18.03
N GLY A 286 12.55 -14.61 17.02
CA GLY A 286 12.05 -15.56 16.02
C GLY A 286 12.88 -15.56 14.74
N ASN A 287 12.21 -15.42 13.60
CA ASN A 287 12.83 -15.44 12.27
C ASN A 287 13.21 -14.03 11.74
N ARG A 288 13.12 -13.00 12.61
CA ARG A 288 13.43 -11.60 12.33
C ARG A 288 12.71 -10.97 11.14
N ALA A 289 11.51 -11.49 10.80
CA ALA A 289 10.67 -10.82 9.82
C ALA A 289 10.40 -9.37 10.25
N PRO A 290 10.21 -8.42 9.31
CA PRO A 290 9.98 -7.02 9.65
C PRO A 290 8.86 -6.86 10.67
N PHE A 291 9.12 -6.06 11.71
CA PHE A 291 8.15 -5.74 12.75
C PHE A 291 7.40 -4.47 12.35
N GLY A 292 6.09 -4.59 12.19
CA GLY A 292 5.23 -3.49 11.77
C GLY A 292 4.67 -2.71 12.94
N MET A 293 4.89 -1.41 13.00
CA MET A 293 4.21 -0.50 13.93
C MET A 293 3.26 0.37 13.10
N TYR A 294 2.04 -0.12 12.89
CA TYR A 294 1.03 0.53 12.04
C TYR A 294 -0.02 1.23 12.91
N LEU A 295 -0.23 2.53 12.71
CA LEU A 295 -1.12 3.32 13.56
C LEU A 295 -1.65 4.57 12.83
N HIS A 296 -2.76 5.10 13.31
CA HIS A 296 -3.17 6.47 13.01
C HIS A 296 -2.60 7.42 14.06
N ALA A 297 -2.26 8.65 13.68
CA ALA A 297 -1.71 9.63 14.63
C ALA A 297 -2.64 9.95 15.81
N ALA A 298 -3.95 9.82 15.60
CA ALA A 298 -4.96 9.98 16.65
C ALA A 298 -4.79 8.99 17.81
N TRP A 299 -4.09 7.88 17.62
CA TRP A 299 -3.79 6.93 18.70
C TRP A 299 -3.04 7.58 19.86
N PHE A 300 -2.12 8.52 19.58
CA PHE A 300 -1.38 9.25 20.61
C PHE A 300 -2.27 10.13 21.49
N GLN A 301 -3.50 10.42 21.06
CA GLN A 301 -4.46 11.22 21.81
C GLN A 301 -5.42 10.37 22.65
N ARG A 302 -5.35 9.02 22.56
CA ARG A 302 -6.20 8.12 23.35
C ARG A 302 -5.87 8.10 24.84
N GLY A 303 -4.62 8.39 25.19
CA GLY A 303 -4.14 8.40 26.57
C GLY A 303 -2.96 9.36 26.72
N ARG A 304 -2.68 9.76 27.97
CA ARG A 304 -1.65 10.75 28.26
C ARG A 304 -0.24 10.22 28.04
N HIS A 305 -0.03 8.92 28.21
CA HIS A 305 1.29 8.30 28.20
C HIS A 305 1.61 7.57 26.89
N TYR A 306 0.68 7.55 25.92
CA TYR A 306 0.81 6.78 24.68
C TYR A 306 1.99 7.25 23.81
N PHE A 307 2.10 8.57 23.61
CA PHE A 307 3.21 9.15 22.83
C PHE A 307 4.56 8.93 23.51
N GLU A 308 4.62 9.20 24.82
CA GLU A 308 5.83 9.02 25.62
C GLU A 308 6.30 7.56 25.60
N ALA A 309 5.38 6.62 25.81
CA ALA A 309 5.69 5.19 25.77
C ALA A 309 6.17 4.71 24.40
N PHE A 310 5.61 5.26 23.31
CA PHE A 310 5.98 4.85 21.95
C PHE A 310 7.36 5.39 21.55
N ARG A 311 7.73 6.58 22.04
CA ARG A 311 9.05 7.18 21.78
C ARG A 311 10.15 6.59 22.69
N LYS A 312 9.80 6.12 23.88
CA LYS A 312 10.70 5.43 24.81
C LYS A 312 11.24 4.12 24.22
#